data_AF-A0A9E2M477-F1
#
_entry.id   AF-A0A9E2M477-F1
#
_cell.length_a   1.000
_cell.length_b   1.000
_cell.length_c   1.000
_cell.angle_alpha   90.00
_cell.angle_beta   90.00
_cell.angle_gamma   90.00
#
_symmetry.space_group_name_H-M   'P 1'
#
loop_
_entity.id
_entity.type
_entity.pdbx_description
1 polymer ?
#
loop_
_entity_poly.entity_id
_entity_poly.type
_entity_poly.pdbx_seq_one_letter_code
_entity_poly.pdbx_strand_id
1 'polypeptide(L)'
;MDHFIRMTNIFRLLSLIFVLAILTLAGCGQSVEKGGVINMQNLMPTEIAGWKADAATELYDRETIFDYMDGAGEVYRMYDYREMAVRRFVNPTQPGIVVEIFDMGSSKDAFGIFSHSRDEEVRVPGQGAEYRTGMFYFWKDKYFVSIVTEKETPETKEALCEMAAAIDLKIKSKGAKPDILECLPDQNLSASSVRYFHLYTSLNYHYYLSDQNILMLSDKTDAVLGIYQPDAAYLTCIRYPDNDLAAKAFTSFSDAYIPEAGGSGIAQTENGKWVVSEPYERYILLVFDATSESYGRELIAETKKRLSEI
;
A
#
# COMPACT_ATOMS: atom_id res chain seq x y z
N MET A 1 57.78 16.01 -5.36
CA MET A 1 59.12 16.61 -5.18
C MET A 1 58.92 18.09 -4.97
N ASP A 2 59.26 18.74 -3.87
CA ASP A 2 59.89 18.37 -2.60
C ASP A 2 59.58 19.57 -1.69
N HIS A 3 58.89 19.41 -0.57
CA HIS A 3 59.47 19.21 0.77
C HIS A 3 58.27 18.85 1.67
N PHE A 4 58.03 17.63 2.16
CA PHE A 4 58.83 16.75 3.02
C PHE A 4 59.28 17.38 4.36
N ILE A 5 58.37 17.27 5.35
CA ILE A 5 58.56 16.62 6.66
C ILE A 5 59.78 17.02 7.51
N ARG A 6 59.49 17.59 8.70
CA ARG A 6 60.04 17.28 10.06
C ARG A 6 59.61 18.43 10.99
N MET A 7 59.03 18.20 12.16
CA MET A 7 59.78 17.72 13.33
C MET A 7 58.85 17.14 14.42
N THR A 8 59.33 16.07 15.05
CA THR A 8 58.66 15.16 15.97
C THR A 8 59.12 15.39 17.42
N ASN A 9 58.25 15.02 18.38
CA ASN A 9 58.53 14.48 19.73
C ASN A 9 59.14 15.37 20.82
N ILE A 10 58.54 15.28 22.04
CA ILE A 10 59.05 15.52 23.43
C ILE A 10 57.77 15.74 24.29
N PHE A 11 57.29 14.96 25.27
CA PHE A 11 57.78 13.87 26.12
C PHE A 11 56.63 12.90 26.49
N ARG A 12 56.94 11.61 26.62
CA ARG A 12 56.14 10.60 27.33
C ARG A 12 56.53 10.55 28.82
N LEU A 13 55.57 10.07 29.62
CA LEU A 13 55.71 9.06 30.69
C LEU A 13 55.70 9.51 32.18
N LEU A 14 54.70 9.02 32.93
CA LEU A 14 54.77 8.26 34.20
C LEU A 14 53.35 8.29 34.85
N SER A 15 52.49 7.28 34.73
CA SER A 15 52.46 5.94 35.35
C SER A 15 51.59 5.85 36.63
N LEU A 16 50.50 5.09 36.50
CA LEU A 16 49.87 4.17 37.46
C LEU A 16 49.02 4.68 38.66
N ILE A 17 48.03 3.82 38.97
CA ILE A 17 47.17 3.69 40.17
C ILE A 17 45.81 4.41 40.12
N PHE A 18 44.78 3.72 39.56
CA PHE A 18 43.60 3.33 40.36
C PHE A 18 42.77 2.29 39.58
N VAL A 19 42.97 1.02 39.91
CA VAL A 19 42.01 -0.05 39.65
C VAL A 19 41.19 -0.18 40.93
N LEU A 20 39.86 -0.03 40.85
CA LEU A 20 38.83 -0.99 41.29
C LEU A 20 37.54 -0.30 41.76
N ALA A 21 36.43 -0.89 41.30
CA ALA A 21 35.09 -0.92 41.89
C ALA A 21 34.15 0.27 41.64
N ILE A 22 33.34 0.19 40.56
CA ILE A 22 31.88 0.04 40.69
C ILE A 22 31.41 -0.97 39.64
N LEU A 23 31.01 -2.14 40.14
CA LEU A 23 30.19 -3.13 39.43
C LEU A 23 28.72 -2.68 39.49
N THR A 24 27.92 -3.17 38.54
CA THR A 24 26.44 -3.16 38.46
C THR A 24 25.75 -1.89 38.00
N LEU A 25 25.62 -1.75 36.67
CA LEU A 25 24.31 -1.67 36.02
C LEU A 25 24.38 -2.53 34.76
N ALA A 26 24.03 -3.81 34.92
CA ALA A 26 23.60 -4.64 33.80
C ALA A 26 22.25 -4.10 33.31
N GLY A 27 22.30 -3.00 32.56
CA GLY A 27 21.22 -2.64 31.67
C GLY A 27 21.34 -3.58 30.46
N CYS A 28 20.39 -4.50 30.32
CA CYS A 28 20.08 -5.11 29.04
C CYS A 28 19.72 -3.99 28.05
N GLY A 29 20.74 -3.37 27.46
CA GLY A 29 20.61 -2.68 26.20
C GLY A 29 20.34 -3.75 25.18
N GLN A 30 19.06 -4.07 24.97
CA GLN A 30 18.64 -4.68 23.73
C GLN A 30 19.12 -3.74 22.63
N SER A 31 20.18 -4.15 21.94
CA SER A 31 20.50 -3.62 20.64
C SER A 31 19.26 -3.86 19.79
N VAL A 32 18.49 -2.80 19.55
CA VAL A 32 17.52 -2.80 18.47
C VAL A 32 18.32 -3.11 17.22
N GLU A 33 18.22 -4.33 16.71
CA GLU A 33 18.63 -4.63 15.36
C GLU A 33 17.84 -3.66 14.48
N LYS A 34 18.52 -2.61 13.99
CA LYS A 34 18.05 -1.90 12.81
C LYS A 34 18.01 -2.96 11.71
N GLY A 35 16.83 -3.50 11.44
CA GLY A 35 16.60 -4.44 10.35
C GLY A 35 17.31 -3.92 9.12
N GLY A 36 18.30 -4.67 8.65
CA GLY A 36 19.15 -4.26 7.53
C GLY A 36 18.25 -3.90 6.35
N VAL A 37 18.43 -2.71 5.79
CA VAL A 37 17.76 -2.31 4.55
C VAL A 37 18.07 -3.37 3.51
N ILE A 38 17.07 -4.19 3.17
CA ILE A 38 17.24 -5.18 2.10
C ILE A 38 17.41 -4.38 0.82
N ASN A 39 18.57 -4.52 0.19
CA ASN A 39 18.76 -3.97 -1.15
C ASN A 39 17.84 -4.74 -2.11
N MET A 40 16.83 -4.06 -2.67
CA MET A 40 15.84 -4.66 -3.56
C MET A 40 16.46 -5.35 -4.79
N GLN A 41 17.65 -4.93 -5.21
CA GLN A 41 18.39 -5.55 -6.30
C GLN A 41 18.71 -7.03 -6.01
N ASN A 42 18.86 -7.40 -4.73
CA ASN A 42 19.13 -8.77 -4.29
C ASN A 42 17.86 -9.63 -4.26
N LEU A 43 16.67 -9.01 -4.23
CA LEU A 43 15.39 -9.73 -4.29
C LEU A 43 15.19 -10.33 -5.69
N MET A 44 15.63 -9.65 -6.74
CA MET A 44 15.48 -10.12 -8.11
C MET A 44 16.48 -11.25 -8.45
N PRO A 45 16.06 -12.32 -9.17
CA PRO A 45 16.99 -13.33 -9.68
C PRO A 45 17.92 -12.73 -10.75
N THR A 46 19.06 -13.39 -11.01
CA THR A 46 19.95 -13.04 -12.13
C THR A 46 19.64 -13.84 -13.38
N GLU A 47 19.09 -15.04 -13.21
CA GLU A 47 18.63 -15.94 -14.27
C GLU A 47 17.53 -16.86 -13.72
N ILE A 48 16.54 -17.18 -14.55
CA ILE A 48 15.47 -18.15 -14.22
C ILE A 48 14.78 -18.63 -15.50
N ALA A 49 14.44 -19.91 -15.59
CA ALA A 49 13.81 -20.52 -16.79
C ALA A 49 14.48 -20.18 -18.15
N GLY A 50 15.78 -19.85 -18.18
CA GLY A 50 16.49 -19.42 -19.40
C GLY A 50 16.40 -17.93 -19.74
N TRP A 51 15.67 -17.14 -18.95
CA TRP A 51 15.69 -15.68 -18.98
C TRP A 51 16.84 -15.15 -18.13
N LYS A 52 17.71 -14.32 -18.72
CA LYS A 52 18.87 -13.72 -18.05
C LYS A 52 18.68 -12.22 -17.92
N ALA A 53 19.14 -11.66 -16.80
CA ALA A 53 19.15 -10.21 -16.63
C ALA A 53 20.00 -9.55 -17.75
N ASP A 54 19.40 -8.61 -18.47
CA ASP A 54 20.01 -7.93 -19.63
C ASP A 54 20.96 -6.80 -19.21
N ALA A 55 20.62 -6.09 -18.13
CA ALA A 55 21.35 -4.94 -17.62
C ALA A 55 21.40 -4.93 -16.08
N ALA A 56 22.14 -3.95 -15.54
CA ALA A 56 22.06 -3.64 -14.12
C ALA A 56 20.63 -3.24 -13.72
N THR A 57 20.25 -3.49 -12.47
CA THR A 57 18.99 -3.00 -11.93
C THR A 57 18.99 -1.48 -11.90
N GLU A 58 17.97 -0.89 -12.50
CA GLU A 58 17.70 0.54 -12.44
C GLU A 58 16.91 0.83 -11.16
N LEU A 59 17.19 1.96 -10.53
CA LEU A 59 16.47 2.44 -9.36
C LEU A 59 15.80 3.77 -9.70
N TYR A 60 14.53 3.87 -9.34
CA TYR A 60 13.75 5.09 -9.47
C TYR A 60 13.15 5.41 -8.11
N ASP A 61 13.26 6.66 -7.68
CA ASP A 61 12.70 7.16 -6.45
C ASP A 61 11.49 8.07 -6.72
N ARG A 62 10.96 8.70 -5.69
CA ARG A 62 9.79 9.58 -5.79
C ARG A 62 9.99 10.77 -6.75
N GLU A 63 11.23 11.18 -7.02
CA GLU A 63 11.55 12.28 -7.94
C GLU A 63 11.73 11.78 -9.38
N THR A 64 12.31 10.60 -9.53
CA THR A 64 12.72 10.02 -10.83
C THR A 64 11.72 9.00 -11.39
N ILE A 65 10.67 8.61 -10.66
CA ILE A 65 9.64 7.65 -11.13
C ILE A 65 9.03 8.04 -12.48
N PHE A 66 8.87 9.34 -12.76
CA PHE A 66 8.29 9.82 -14.01
C PHE A 66 9.24 9.70 -15.21
N ASP A 67 10.54 9.55 -14.98
CA ASP A 67 11.51 9.24 -16.04
C ASP A 67 11.26 7.82 -16.59
N TYR A 68 10.67 6.94 -15.77
CA TYR A 68 10.33 5.56 -16.13
C TYR A 68 8.85 5.38 -16.52
N MET A 69 7.94 5.97 -15.75
CA MET A 69 6.48 5.80 -15.86
C MET A 69 5.80 7.16 -16.01
N ASP A 70 5.84 7.71 -17.23
CA ASP A 70 5.25 9.02 -17.57
C ASP A 70 3.76 9.08 -17.20
N GLY A 71 3.42 9.95 -16.24
CA GLY A 71 2.10 10.09 -15.64
C GLY A 71 1.63 8.91 -14.77
N ALA A 72 1.92 7.67 -15.18
CA ALA A 72 1.51 6.45 -14.48
C ALA A 72 2.14 6.32 -13.09
N GLY A 73 3.27 6.98 -12.83
CA GLY A 73 3.89 7.01 -11.50
C GLY A 73 3.02 7.61 -10.39
N GLU A 74 2.02 8.43 -10.74
CA GLU A 74 1.20 9.15 -9.75
C GLU A 74 0.38 8.19 -8.88
N VAL A 75 -0.10 7.06 -9.42
CA VAL A 75 -0.88 6.08 -8.64
C VAL A 75 -0.07 5.52 -7.46
N TYR A 76 1.22 5.21 -7.68
CA TYR A 76 2.09 4.68 -6.64
C TYR A 76 2.38 5.73 -5.57
N ARG A 77 2.53 7.00 -5.97
CA ARG A 77 2.76 8.12 -5.05
C ARG A 77 1.61 8.36 -4.08
N MET A 78 0.40 7.87 -4.38
CA MET A 78 -0.75 7.88 -3.48
C MET A 78 -0.63 6.90 -2.30
N TYR A 79 0.34 5.97 -2.33
CA TYR A 79 0.53 4.87 -1.37
C TYR A 79 1.96 4.86 -0.77
N ASP A 80 2.38 6.00 -0.20
CA ASP A 80 3.69 6.16 0.48
C ASP A 80 4.94 5.67 -0.30
N TYR A 81 4.85 5.60 -1.63
CA TYR A 81 5.93 5.16 -2.50
C TYR A 81 7.28 5.80 -2.15
N ARG A 82 8.30 4.95 -1.93
CA ARG A 82 9.66 5.31 -1.56
C ARG A 82 10.60 5.22 -2.74
N GLU A 83 10.76 4.01 -3.29
CA GLU A 83 11.61 3.73 -4.44
C GLU A 83 11.11 2.46 -5.17
N MET A 84 11.58 2.25 -6.39
CA MET A 84 11.36 1.05 -7.20
C MET A 84 12.68 0.57 -7.79
N ALA A 85 12.87 -0.74 -7.79
CA ALA A 85 13.88 -1.42 -8.58
C ALA A 85 13.25 -1.99 -9.86
N VAL A 86 13.90 -1.81 -11.00
CA VAL A 86 13.49 -2.36 -12.30
C VAL A 86 14.62 -3.23 -12.85
N ARG A 87 14.29 -4.44 -13.33
CA ARG A 87 15.23 -5.31 -14.05
C ARG A 87 14.56 -5.97 -15.25
N ARG A 88 15.22 -5.87 -16.40
CA ARG A 88 14.81 -6.51 -17.65
C ARG A 88 15.52 -7.84 -17.82
N PHE A 89 14.77 -8.82 -18.31
CA PHE A 89 15.25 -10.17 -18.58
C PHE A 89 15.01 -10.54 -20.04
N VAL A 90 16.04 -11.09 -20.67
CA VAL A 90 16.03 -11.47 -22.09
C VAL A 90 16.15 -12.99 -22.24
N ASN A 91 15.51 -13.50 -23.29
CA ASN A 91 15.59 -14.89 -23.72
C ASN A 91 15.79 -14.94 -25.25
N PRO A 92 16.63 -15.83 -25.80
CA PRO A 92 16.90 -15.87 -27.24
C PRO A 92 15.69 -16.23 -28.12
N THR A 93 14.70 -16.94 -27.57
CA THR A 93 13.56 -17.49 -28.35
C THR A 93 12.19 -17.09 -27.81
N GLN A 94 12.14 -16.37 -26.69
CA GLN A 94 10.89 -16.00 -26.01
C GLN A 94 10.83 -14.47 -25.77
N PRO A 95 9.63 -13.90 -25.62
CA PRO A 95 9.46 -12.49 -25.25
C PRO A 95 10.22 -12.09 -23.98
N GLY A 96 10.65 -10.83 -23.91
CA GLY A 96 11.33 -10.28 -22.73
C GLY A 96 10.39 -10.13 -21.53
N ILE A 97 10.96 -10.17 -20.33
CA ILE A 97 10.23 -9.99 -19.07
C ILE A 97 10.81 -8.78 -18.33
N VAL A 98 9.95 -7.97 -17.73
CA VAL A 98 10.33 -6.87 -16.83
C VAL A 98 9.86 -7.22 -15.43
N VAL A 99 10.76 -7.11 -14.44
CA VAL A 99 10.45 -7.22 -13.03
C VAL A 99 10.60 -5.85 -12.38
N GLU A 100 9.54 -5.42 -11.69
CA GLU A 100 9.49 -4.18 -10.93
C GLU A 100 9.17 -4.53 -9.47
N ILE A 101 10.01 -4.08 -8.53
CA ILE A 101 9.78 -4.23 -7.10
C ILE A 101 9.70 -2.83 -6.51
N PHE A 102 8.55 -2.48 -5.94
CA PHE A 102 8.26 -1.20 -5.32
C PHE A 102 8.36 -1.33 -3.80
N ASP A 103 9.08 -0.41 -3.15
CA ASP A 103 9.01 -0.20 -1.69
C ASP A 103 7.94 0.84 -1.39
N MET A 104 6.83 0.39 -0.79
CA MET A 104 5.68 1.23 -0.47
C MET A 104 5.74 1.77 0.96
N GLY A 105 6.88 1.65 1.65
CA GLY A 105 7.09 2.16 3.01
C GLY A 105 6.43 1.33 4.11
N SER A 106 5.22 0.80 3.86
CA SER A 106 4.47 -0.02 4.81
C SER A 106 3.77 -1.19 4.13
N SER A 107 3.39 -2.18 4.92
CA SER A 107 2.62 -3.31 4.41
C SER A 107 1.18 -2.95 4.03
N LYS A 108 0.62 -1.93 4.69
CA LYS A 108 -0.71 -1.42 4.38
C LYS A 108 -0.72 -0.73 3.02
N ASP A 109 0.31 0.04 2.71
CA ASP A 109 0.48 0.71 1.42
C ASP A 109 0.78 -0.26 0.28
N ALA A 110 1.59 -1.30 0.54
CA ALA A 110 1.81 -2.38 -0.41
C ALA A 110 0.51 -3.13 -0.74
N PHE A 111 -0.32 -3.41 0.27
CA PHE A 111 -1.67 -3.92 0.04
C PHE A 111 -2.55 -2.89 -0.67
N GLY A 112 -2.43 -1.60 -0.35
CA GLY A 112 -3.19 -0.51 -0.95
C GLY A 112 -3.03 -0.45 -2.46
N ILE A 113 -1.80 -0.37 -2.95
CA ILE A 113 -1.50 -0.40 -4.39
C ILE A 113 -1.90 -1.74 -5.02
N PHE A 114 -1.63 -2.86 -4.34
CA PHE A 114 -2.08 -4.17 -4.81
C PHE A 114 -3.59 -4.19 -4.98
N SER A 115 -4.34 -3.59 -4.05
CA SER A 115 -5.81 -3.52 -4.06
C SER A 115 -6.36 -2.56 -5.10
N HIS A 116 -5.60 -1.53 -5.48
CA HIS A 116 -6.04 -0.45 -6.35
C HIS A 116 -6.59 -0.95 -7.68
N SER A 117 -5.85 -1.82 -8.38
CA SER A 117 -6.24 -2.28 -9.72
C SER A 117 -6.84 -3.69 -9.74
N ARG A 118 -7.19 -4.27 -8.59
CA ARG A 118 -7.65 -5.67 -8.50
C ARG A 118 -8.93 -5.92 -9.27
N ASP A 119 -8.95 -7.08 -9.90
CA ASP A 119 -10.05 -7.63 -10.67
C ASP A 119 -10.29 -9.08 -10.20
N GLU A 120 -11.15 -9.80 -10.89
CA GLU A 120 -11.60 -11.14 -10.52
C GLU A 120 -10.61 -12.27 -10.87
N GLU A 121 -9.45 -11.96 -11.47
CA GLU A 121 -8.57 -12.99 -12.05
C GLU A 121 -7.78 -13.82 -11.01
N VAL A 122 -7.19 -14.91 -11.53
CA VAL A 122 -6.69 -16.08 -10.81
C VAL A 122 -5.85 -15.71 -9.59
N ARG A 123 -6.35 -16.09 -8.42
CA ARG A 123 -5.61 -15.99 -7.16
C ARG A 123 -4.60 -17.12 -7.07
N VAL A 124 -3.33 -16.75 -6.99
CA VAL A 124 -2.24 -17.69 -6.71
C VAL A 124 -2.06 -17.78 -5.18
N PRO A 125 -1.73 -18.97 -4.62
CA PRO A 125 -1.43 -19.10 -3.20
C PRO A 125 -0.29 -18.17 -2.76
N GLY A 126 -0.45 -17.49 -1.63
CA GLY A 126 0.52 -16.51 -1.12
C GLY A 126 -0.14 -15.39 -0.33
N GLN A 127 0.62 -14.34 0.01
CA GLN A 127 0.11 -13.13 0.69
C GLN A 127 -0.57 -12.19 -0.32
N GLY A 128 -1.56 -12.67 -1.07
CA GLY A 128 -2.22 -11.91 -2.13
C GLY A 128 -1.37 -11.81 -3.39
N ALA A 129 -1.77 -12.57 -4.39
CA ALA A 129 -1.18 -12.58 -5.72
C ALA A 129 -2.28 -12.66 -6.77
N GLU A 130 -2.02 -12.09 -7.93
CA GLU A 130 -2.92 -12.05 -9.07
C GLU A 130 -2.12 -12.24 -10.35
N TYR A 131 -2.65 -13.08 -11.24
CA TYR A 131 -2.11 -13.27 -12.57
C TYR A 131 -3.15 -12.82 -13.60
N ARG A 132 -2.72 -12.02 -14.57
CA ARG A 132 -3.52 -11.57 -15.72
C ARG A 132 -2.71 -11.57 -16.98
N THR A 133 -3.11 -12.34 -17.99
CA THR A 133 -2.58 -12.32 -19.37
C THR A 133 -1.17 -11.70 -19.51
N GLY A 134 -0.13 -12.44 -19.11
CA GLY A 134 1.27 -11.98 -19.18
C GLY A 134 1.73 -11.01 -18.09
N MET A 135 0.97 -10.84 -17.01
CA MET A 135 1.25 -9.99 -15.87
C MET A 135 1.04 -10.75 -14.57
N PHE A 136 2.03 -10.73 -13.68
CA PHE A 136 1.96 -11.32 -12.35
C PHE A 136 2.20 -10.21 -11.32
N TYR A 137 1.22 -10.00 -10.44
CA TYR A 137 1.30 -9.03 -9.35
C TYR A 137 1.21 -9.75 -8.00
N PHE A 138 2.00 -9.33 -7.02
CA PHE A 138 1.78 -9.72 -5.63
C PHE A 138 2.30 -8.65 -4.68
N TRP A 139 1.92 -8.76 -3.41
CA TRP A 139 2.50 -7.95 -2.35
C TRP A 139 3.00 -8.84 -1.21
N LYS A 140 4.04 -8.39 -0.52
CA LYS A 140 4.54 -9.06 0.68
C LYS A 140 5.38 -8.09 1.50
N ASP A 141 5.13 -8.08 2.82
CA ASP A 141 5.65 -7.03 3.70
C ASP A 141 5.31 -5.65 3.09
N LYS A 142 6.28 -4.73 3.01
CA LYS A 142 6.16 -3.41 2.38
C LYS A 142 6.36 -3.39 0.85
N TYR A 143 6.56 -4.55 0.22
CA TYR A 143 6.85 -4.62 -1.20
C TYR A 143 5.61 -4.94 -2.02
N PHE A 144 5.44 -4.20 -3.11
CA PHE A 144 4.57 -4.57 -4.23
C PHE A 144 5.46 -5.00 -5.40
N VAL A 145 5.11 -6.09 -6.07
CA VAL A 145 5.91 -6.67 -7.15
C VAL A 145 5.04 -6.81 -8.39
N SER A 146 5.56 -6.31 -9.51
CA SER A 146 5.02 -6.53 -10.85
C SER A 146 6.02 -7.30 -11.71
N ILE A 147 5.54 -8.31 -12.43
CA ILE A 147 6.32 -9.09 -13.38
C ILE A 147 5.52 -9.17 -14.66
N VAL A 148 6.00 -8.56 -15.73
CA VAL A 148 5.25 -8.42 -16.98
C VAL A 148 6.06 -8.89 -18.17
N THR A 149 5.38 -9.52 -19.12
CA THR A 149 5.91 -9.84 -20.46
C THR A 149 5.13 -9.07 -21.51
N GLU A 150 5.78 -8.69 -22.60
CA GLU A 150 5.10 -8.05 -23.75
C GLU A 150 4.09 -8.99 -24.42
N LYS A 151 4.33 -10.30 -24.35
CA LYS A 151 3.47 -11.31 -24.94
C LYS A 151 3.46 -12.58 -24.10
N GLU A 152 2.25 -13.09 -23.82
CA GLU A 152 2.08 -14.36 -23.13
C GLU A 152 2.30 -15.55 -24.08
N THR A 153 3.13 -16.49 -23.62
CA THR A 153 3.31 -17.86 -24.09
C THR A 153 3.26 -18.82 -22.88
N PRO A 154 3.09 -20.13 -23.07
CA PRO A 154 3.21 -21.10 -21.97
C PRO A 154 4.52 -20.96 -21.20
N GLU A 155 5.63 -20.74 -21.90
CA GLU A 155 6.96 -20.58 -21.30
C GLU A 155 7.08 -19.26 -20.52
N THR A 156 6.57 -18.13 -21.03
CA THR A 156 6.61 -16.88 -20.26
C THR A 156 5.73 -16.97 -19.02
N LYS A 157 4.57 -17.66 -19.11
CA LYS A 157 3.66 -17.84 -17.97
C LYS A 157 4.33 -18.64 -16.85
N GLU A 158 5.02 -19.72 -17.20
CA GLU A 158 5.82 -20.50 -16.25
C GLU A 158 6.94 -19.66 -15.64
N ALA A 159 7.70 -18.92 -16.47
CA ALA A 159 8.78 -18.05 -16.00
C ALA A 159 8.29 -16.95 -15.04
N LEU A 160 7.14 -16.32 -15.32
CA LEU A 160 6.51 -15.34 -14.44
C LEU A 160 6.21 -15.93 -13.05
N CYS A 161 5.67 -17.15 -13.00
CA CYS A 161 5.36 -17.84 -11.76
C CYS A 161 6.64 -18.22 -10.99
N GLU A 162 7.67 -18.71 -11.67
CA GLU A 162 8.97 -19.02 -11.06
C GLU A 162 9.67 -17.78 -10.52
N MET A 163 9.65 -16.66 -11.28
CA MET A 163 10.19 -15.37 -10.83
C MET A 163 9.46 -14.88 -9.58
N ALA A 164 8.13 -14.92 -9.58
CA ALA A 164 7.33 -14.53 -8.42
C ALA A 164 7.69 -15.37 -7.18
N ALA A 165 7.77 -16.69 -7.34
CA ALA A 165 8.15 -17.60 -6.25
C ALA A 165 9.57 -17.33 -5.72
N ALA A 166 10.53 -17.07 -6.62
CA ALA A 166 11.91 -16.78 -6.25
C ALA A 166 12.03 -15.45 -5.47
N ILE A 167 11.27 -14.43 -5.86
CA ILE A 167 11.23 -13.14 -5.17
C ILE A 167 10.51 -13.28 -3.82
N ASP A 168 9.36 -13.97 -3.79
CA ASP A 168 8.60 -14.24 -2.57
C ASP A 168 9.48 -14.89 -1.49
N LEU A 169 10.25 -15.92 -1.85
CA LEU A 169 11.14 -16.64 -0.92
C LEU A 169 12.24 -15.75 -0.32
N LYS A 170 12.63 -14.68 -1.01
CA LYS A 170 13.66 -13.74 -0.54
C LYS A 170 13.09 -12.67 0.38
N ILE A 171 11.83 -12.29 0.21
CA ILE A 171 11.12 -11.41 1.17
C ILE A 171 10.77 -12.23 2.41
N LYS A 172 11.56 -12.07 3.48
CA LYS A 172 11.49 -12.93 4.67
C LYS A 172 10.28 -12.64 5.56
N SER A 173 9.92 -11.38 5.68
CA SER A 173 8.77 -10.96 6.47
C SER A 173 7.49 -11.14 5.67
N LYS A 174 6.45 -11.59 6.36
CA LYS A 174 5.07 -11.34 5.92
C LYS A 174 4.64 -9.97 6.40
N GLY A 175 3.55 -9.49 5.83
CA GLY A 175 2.94 -8.22 6.18
C GLY A 175 1.46 -8.37 6.52
N ALA A 176 0.98 -7.62 7.51
CA ALA A 176 -0.44 -7.62 7.85
C ALA A 176 -1.20 -6.76 6.83
N LYS A 177 -2.41 -7.19 6.46
CA LYS A 177 -3.35 -6.32 5.77
C LYS A 177 -3.76 -5.16 6.70
N PRO A 178 -4.27 -4.04 6.15
CA PRO A 178 -4.91 -3.01 6.97
C PRO A 178 -6.03 -3.61 7.82
N ASP A 179 -5.98 -3.34 9.11
CA ASP A 179 -6.97 -3.74 10.12
C ASP A 179 -8.37 -3.18 9.83
N ILE A 180 -8.44 -1.97 9.26
CA ILE A 180 -9.71 -1.34 8.88
C ILE A 180 -10.52 -2.16 7.87
N LEU A 181 -9.91 -3.09 7.11
CA LEU A 181 -10.65 -3.97 6.20
C LEU A 181 -11.69 -4.83 6.91
N GLU A 182 -11.44 -5.17 8.18
CA GLU A 182 -12.31 -6.04 8.97
C GLU A 182 -13.65 -5.37 9.31
N CYS A 183 -13.76 -4.04 9.14
CA CYS A 183 -15.01 -3.33 9.34
C CYS A 183 -16.06 -3.61 8.26
N LEU A 184 -15.66 -4.07 7.07
CA LEU A 184 -16.57 -4.31 5.97
C LEU A 184 -17.46 -5.54 6.26
N PRO A 185 -18.80 -5.42 6.17
CA PRO A 185 -19.69 -6.57 6.20
C PRO A 185 -19.39 -7.57 5.07
N ASP A 186 -19.28 -8.87 5.37
CA ASP A 186 -18.96 -9.88 4.36
C ASP A 186 -20.13 -10.22 3.44
N GLN A 187 -21.36 -10.07 3.93
CA GLN A 187 -22.56 -10.43 3.18
C GLN A 187 -22.72 -9.53 1.95
N ASN A 188 -22.81 -10.15 0.78
CA ASN A 188 -22.93 -9.50 -0.53
C ASN A 188 -21.76 -8.61 -0.96
N LEU A 189 -20.64 -8.59 -0.21
CA LEU A 189 -19.44 -7.88 -0.60
C LEU A 189 -18.78 -8.56 -1.80
N SER A 190 -18.56 -7.81 -2.88
CA SER A 190 -17.69 -8.27 -3.96
C SER A 190 -16.24 -8.23 -3.49
N ALA A 191 -15.68 -9.39 -3.17
CA ALA A 191 -14.34 -9.48 -2.56
C ALA A 191 -13.19 -8.92 -3.43
N SER A 192 -13.37 -8.87 -4.76
CA SER A 192 -12.42 -8.24 -5.70
C SER A 192 -12.50 -6.71 -5.69
N SER A 193 -13.62 -6.14 -5.25
CA SER A 193 -13.87 -4.69 -5.21
C SER A 193 -13.25 -3.96 -4.03
N VAL A 194 -12.74 -4.69 -3.03
CA VAL A 194 -12.19 -4.07 -1.82
C VAL A 194 -10.94 -3.24 -2.17
N ARG A 195 -10.96 -1.97 -1.78
CA ARG A 195 -9.85 -1.01 -1.93
C ARG A 195 -9.44 -0.49 -0.56
N TYR A 196 -8.14 -0.36 -0.33
CA TYR A 196 -7.58 0.44 0.75
C TYR A 196 -6.86 1.64 0.15
N PHE A 197 -6.98 2.82 0.76
CA PHE A 197 -6.35 4.06 0.28
C PHE A 197 -6.31 5.14 1.36
N HIS A 198 -5.55 6.21 1.07
CA HIS A 198 -5.39 7.37 1.95
C HIS A 198 -5.99 8.65 1.37
N LEU A 199 -5.86 8.86 0.05
CA LEU A 199 -6.11 10.14 -0.60
C LEU A 199 -7.46 10.18 -1.34
N TYR A 200 -8.05 11.37 -1.43
CA TYR A 200 -9.32 11.58 -2.15
C TYR A 200 -9.23 11.29 -3.65
N THR A 201 -8.04 11.44 -4.24
CA THR A 201 -7.79 11.07 -5.64
C THR A 201 -7.94 9.56 -5.87
N SER A 202 -7.57 8.74 -4.88
CA SER A 202 -7.79 7.29 -4.93
C SER A 202 -9.27 6.95 -4.81
N LEU A 203 -10.02 7.66 -3.97
CA LEU A 203 -11.48 7.53 -3.92
C LEU A 203 -12.08 7.87 -5.28
N ASN A 204 -11.77 9.04 -5.84
CA ASN A 204 -12.30 9.50 -7.12
C ASN A 204 -12.01 8.57 -8.30
N TYR A 205 -10.91 7.81 -8.24
CA TYR A 205 -10.60 6.80 -9.24
C TYR A 205 -11.60 5.65 -9.22
N HIS A 206 -12.05 5.21 -8.03
CA HIS A 206 -12.97 4.07 -7.84
C HIS A 206 -14.45 4.48 -7.74
N TYR A 207 -14.70 5.68 -7.23
CA TYR A 207 -16.00 6.32 -7.10
C TYR A 207 -15.81 7.83 -7.13
N TYR A 208 -16.18 8.47 -8.25
CA TYR A 208 -16.06 9.92 -8.39
C TYR A 208 -17.00 10.63 -7.41
N LEU A 209 -16.44 11.38 -6.47
CA LEU A 209 -17.19 12.12 -5.45
C LEU A 209 -17.20 13.62 -5.73
N SER A 210 -16.03 14.23 -5.89
CA SER A 210 -15.86 15.67 -6.10
C SER A 210 -14.44 15.97 -6.57
N ASP A 211 -14.24 17.05 -7.32
CA ASP A 211 -12.93 17.61 -7.65
C ASP A 211 -12.19 18.16 -6.41
N GLN A 212 -12.93 18.48 -5.34
CA GLN A 212 -12.41 18.98 -4.07
C GLN A 212 -12.27 17.86 -3.03
N ASN A 213 -11.32 18.02 -2.10
CA ASN A 213 -11.13 17.11 -0.98
C ASN A 213 -12.15 17.37 0.15
N ILE A 214 -13.43 17.15 -0.14
CA ILE A 214 -14.55 17.45 0.79
C ILE A 214 -14.60 16.53 2.01
N LEU A 215 -13.88 15.40 1.96
CA LEU A 215 -13.69 14.45 3.07
C LEU A 215 -12.40 14.71 3.86
N MET A 216 -11.61 15.74 3.52
CA MET A 216 -10.36 16.08 4.20
C MET A 216 -9.36 14.90 4.32
N LEU A 217 -9.34 14.03 3.31
CA LEU A 217 -8.46 12.86 3.25
C LEU A 217 -6.99 13.27 3.10
N SER A 218 -6.09 12.51 3.72
CA SER A 218 -4.64 12.77 3.73
C SER A 218 -3.84 11.47 3.90
N ASP A 219 -2.52 11.55 3.84
CA ASP A 219 -1.60 10.46 4.17
C ASP A 219 -1.76 9.91 5.61
N LYS A 220 -2.54 10.58 6.45
CA LYS A 220 -2.85 10.17 7.83
C LYS A 220 -4.24 9.57 8.01
N THR A 221 -5.05 9.48 6.96
CA THR A 221 -6.37 8.85 7.00
C THR A 221 -6.30 7.47 6.40
N ASP A 222 -6.89 6.47 7.06
CA ASP A 222 -7.05 5.13 6.48
C ASP A 222 -8.46 5.00 5.94
N ALA A 223 -8.64 4.70 4.66
CA ALA A 223 -9.95 4.48 4.07
C ALA A 223 -10.05 3.09 3.44
N VAL A 224 -11.22 2.48 3.56
CA VAL A 224 -11.59 1.26 2.85
C VAL A 224 -12.87 1.47 2.08
N LEU A 225 -12.93 0.97 0.85
CA LEU A 225 -14.13 0.94 0.01
C LEU A 225 -14.43 -0.50 -0.41
N GLY A 226 -15.72 -0.87 -0.41
CA GLY A 226 -16.21 -2.14 -0.93
C GLY A 226 -17.54 -1.98 -1.66
N ILE A 227 -17.73 -2.76 -2.73
CA ILE A 227 -18.95 -2.76 -3.55
C ILE A 227 -19.84 -3.94 -3.16
N TYR A 228 -21.11 -3.65 -2.89
CA TYR A 228 -22.10 -4.61 -2.44
C TYR A 228 -23.12 -4.94 -3.55
N GLN A 229 -23.33 -6.23 -3.76
CA GLN A 229 -24.25 -6.79 -4.74
C GLN A 229 -25.68 -6.89 -4.19
N PRO A 230 -26.73 -6.94 -5.04
CA PRO A 230 -26.69 -6.95 -6.51
C PRO A 230 -26.66 -5.57 -7.18
N ASP A 231 -26.93 -4.50 -6.43
CA ASP A 231 -27.21 -3.18 -7.01
C ASP A 231 -26.02 -2.19 -6.97
N ALA A 232 -24.83 -2.70 -6.68
CA ALA A 232 -23.56 -1.97 -6.59
C ALA A 232 -23.59 -0.77 -5.63
N ALA A 233 -23.98 -0.98 -4.37
CA ALA A 233 -23.81 0.04 -3.33
C ALA A 233 -22.35 0.12 -2.88
N TYR A 234 -21.83 1.32 -2.68
CA TYR A 234 -20.42 1.55 -2.30
C TYR A 234 -20.35 1.92 -0.83
N LEU A 235 -19.91 0.98 0.01
CA LEU A 235 -19.61 1.26 1.41
C LEU A 235 -18.17 1.77 1.51
N THR A 236 -18.00 2.96 2.07
CA THR A 236 -16.71 3.55 2.41
C THR A 236 -16.63 3.78 3.91
N CYS A 237 -15.59 3.26 4.56
CA CYS A 237 -15.27 3.53 5.96
C CYS A 237 -13.93 4.24 6.03
N ILE A 238 -13.90 5.40 6.70
CA ILE A 238 -12.73 6.26 6.78
C ILE A 238 -12.38 6.45 8.24
N ARG A 239 -11.14 6.12 8.62
CA ARG A 239 -10.55 6.36 9.93
C ARG A 239 -9.66 7.59 9.89
N TYR A 240 -9.96 8.56 10.74
CA TYR A 240 -9.18 9.78 10.92
C TYR A 240 -8.21 9.64 12.10
N PRO A 241 -7.15 10.48 12.15
CA PRO A 241 -6.25 10.58 13.29
C PRO A 241 -6.96 10.80 14.63
N ASP A 242 -8.01 11.61 14.64
CA ASP A 242 -8.77 12.00 15.82
C ASP A 242 -10.25 12.32 15.51
N ASN A 243 -11.05 12.41 16.56
CA ASN A 243 -12.49 12.67 16.48
C ASN A 243 -12.81 14.07 15.95
N ASP A 244 -11.96 15.07 16.21
CA ASP A 244 -12.20 16.45 15.80
C ASP A 244 -12.08 16.60 14.28
N LEU A 245 -11.08 15.94 13.68
CA LEU A 245 -10.91 15.91 12.23
C LEU A 245 -12.02 15.10 11.56
N ALA A 246 -12.44 13.97 12.13
CA ALA A 246 -13.59 13.21 11.63
C ALA A 246 -14.87 14.05 11.62
N ALA A 247 -15.14 14.79 12.70
CA ALA A 247 -16.30 15.68 12.79
C ALA A 247 -16.26 16.80 11.74
N LYS A 248 -15.10 17.46 11.55
CA LYS A 248 -14.92 18.50 10.52
C LYS A 248 -15.10 17.95 9.11
N ALA A 249 -14.53 16.79 8.83
CA ALA A 249 -14.66 16.12 7.54
C ALA A 249 -16.12 15.73 7.26
N PHE A 250 -16.87 15.27 8.27
CA PHE A 250 -18.28 14.94 8.14
C PHE A 250 -19.14 16.17 7.82
N THR A 251 -18.90 17.30 8.51
CA THR A 251 -19.57 18.57 8.19
C THR A 251 -19.23 19.05 6.78
N SER A 252 -17.94 19.05 6.41
CA SER A 252 -17.49 19.44 5.07
C SER A 252 -18.14 18.59 3.97
N PHE A 253 -18.20 17.27 4.15
CA PHE A 253 -18.88 16.37 3.24
C PHE A 253 -20.38 16.65 3.16
N SER A 254 -21.04 16.79 4.31
CA SER A 254 -22.49 16.99 4.36
C SER A 254 -22.91 18.29 3.67
N ASP A 255 -22.19 19.38 3.95
CA ASP A 255 -22.47 20.71 3.37
C ASP A 255 -22.21 20.74 1.86
N ALA A 256 -21.21 19.99 1.38
CA ALA A 256 -20.79 20.01 -0.03
C ALA A 256 -21.53 18.99 -0.91
N TYR A 257 -21.84 17.79 -0.39
CA TYR A 257 -22.35 16.67 -1.18
C TYR A 257 -23.85 16.42 -1.01
N ILE A 258 -24.39 16.62 0.19
CA ILE A 258 -25.82 16.37 0.52
C ILE A 258 -26.40 17.50 1.39
N PRO A 259 -26.33 18.78 0.96
CA PRO A 259 -26.80 19.91 1.75
C PRO A 259 -28.28 19.81 2.14
N GLU A 260 -29.10 19.14 1.32
CA GLU A 260 -30.51 18.87 1.56
C GLU A 260 -30.78 17.91 2.73
N ALA A 261 -29.79 17.13 3.16
CA ALA A 261 -29.90 16.22 4.29
C ALA A 261 -30.11 16.95 5.63
N GLY A 262 -29.84 18.27 5.69
CA GLY A 262 -30.02 19.09 6.89
C GLY A 262 -29.25 18.57 8.11
N GLY A 263 -28.09 17.94 7.89
CA GLY A 263 -27.26 17.33 8.93
C GLY A 263 -27.68 15.92 9.37
N SER A 264 -28.73 15.33 8.79
CA SER A 264 -29.13 13.94 9.07
C SER A 264 -28.16 12.90 8.50
N GLY A 265 -27.29 13.32 7.58
CA GLY A 265 -26.37 12.46 6.84
C GLY A 265 -27.04 11.59 5.77
N ILE A 266 -28.33 11.84 5.46
CA ILE A 266 -29.12 10.98 4.59
C ILE A 266 -29.85 11.81 3.55
N ALA A 267 -29.65 11.44 2.29
CA ALA A 267 -30.33 12.07 1.17
C ALA A 267 -30.58 11.07 0.04
N GLN A 268 -31.60 11.37 -0.76
CA GLN A 268 -31.85 10.67 -2.02
C GLN A 268 -31.26 11.50 -3.16
N THR A 269 -30.42 10.88 -3.99
CA THR A 269 -29.79 11.51 -5.15
C THR A 269 -30.75 11.56 -6.34
N GLU A 270 -30.44 12.40 -7.33
CA GLU A 270 -31.29 12.61 -8.52
C GLU A 270 -31.60 11.33 -9.31
N ASN A 271 -30.70 10.34 -9.26
CA ASN A 271 -30.89 9.02 -9.88
C ASN A 271 -31.79 8.06 -9.07
N GLY A 272 -32.39 8.54 -7.98
CA GLY A 272 -33.29 7.77 -7.10
C GLY A 272 -32.57 6.85 -6.11
N LYS A 273 -31.24 6.81 -6.11
CA LYS A 273 -30.43 6.09 -5.12
C LYS A 273 -30.28 6.88 -3.83
N TRP A 274 -29.73 6.24 -2.81
CA TRP A 274 -29.57 6.82 -1.48
C TRP A 274 -28.11 6.94 -1.10
N VAL A 275 -27.81 8.07 -0.45
CA VAL A 275 -26.58 8.29 0.29
C VAL A 275 -26.94 8.23 1.77
N VAL A 276 -26.23 7.38 2.51
CA VAL A 276 -26.38 7.25 3.97
C VAL A 276 -25.01 7.43 4.59
N SER A 277 -24.89 8.38 5.50
CA SER A 277 -23.63 8.73 6.14
C SER A 277 -23.81 8.94 7.64
N GLU A 278 -22.84 8.48 8.43
CA GLU A 278 -22.87 8.63 9.89
C GLU A 278 -21.45 8.79 10.46
N PRO A 279 -21.20 9.76 11.35
CA PRO A 279 -19.97 9.79 12.12
C PRO A 279 -20.00 8.73 13.23
N TYR A 280 -18.86 8.09 13.49
CA TYR A 280 -18.72 7.11 14.56
C TYR A 280 -17.33 7.22 15.18
N GLU A 281 -17.22 7.85 16.36
CA GLU A 281 -15.92 8.19 16.98
C GLU A 281 -15.00 8.95 15.99
N ARG A 282 -13.81 8.41 15.70
CA ARG A 282 -12.86 8.93 14.71
C ARG A 282 -13.12 8.43 13.29
N TYR A 283 -14.28 7.82 13.04
CA TYR A 283 -14.65 7.28 11.74
C TYR A 283 -15.78 8.08 11.09
N ILE A 284 -15.79 8.07 9.76
CA ILE A 284 -16.98 8.39 8.96
C ILE A 284 -17.34 7.14 8.17
N LEU A 285 -18.61 6.76 8.24
CA LEU A 285 -19.18 5.64 7.51
C LEU A 285 -20.10 6.20 6.43
N LEU A 286 -19.92 5.77 5.19
CA LEU A 286 -20.60 6.28 4.00
C LEU A 286 -21.10 5.10 3.18
N VAL A 287 -22.36 5.13 2.78
CA VAL A 287 -22.89 4.25 1.74
C VAL A 287 -23.39 5.12 0.61
N PHE A 288 -22.79 4.97 -0.56
CA PHE A 288 -23.25 5.59 -1.80
C PHE A 288 -24.05 4.59 -2.64
N ASP A 289 -24.95 5.12 -3.46
CA ASP A 289 -25.77 4.37 -4.42
C ASP A 289 -26.60 3.22 -3.81
N ALA A 290 -26.97 3.33 -2.53
CA ALA A 290 -27.87 2.37 -1.89
C ALA A 290 -29.24 2.35 -2.59
N THR A 291 -29.84 1.18 -2.73
CA THR A 291 -31.17 1.03 -3.34
C THR A 291 -32.32 1.55 -2.49
N SER A 292 -32.12 1.62 -1.18
CA SER A 292 -33.04 2.23 -0.24
C SER A 292 -32.27 2.84 0.92
N GLU A 293 -32.90 3.80 1.60
CA GLU A 293 -32.40 4.32 2.88
C GLU A 293 -32.16 3.19 3.88
N SER A 294 -33.10 2.24 3.97
CA SER A 294 -33.01 1.11 4.91
C SER A 294 -31.80 0.24 4.66
N TYR A 295 -31.49 -0.06 3.39
CA TYR A 295 -30.34 -0.87 3.02
C TYR A 295 -29.02 -0.17 3.36
N GLY A 296 -28.93 1.14 3.08
CA GLY A 296 -27.77 1.94 3.49
C GLY A 296 -27.57 1.94 5.01
N ARG A 297 -28.65 2.12 5.78
CA ARG A 297 -28.61 2.07 7.25
C ARG A 297 -28.19 0.71 7.79
N GLU A 298 -28.65 -0.38 7.18
CA GLU A 298 -28.26 -1.75 7.58
C GLU A 298 -26.77 -1.98 7.39
N LEU A 299 -26.19 -1.55 6.26
CA LEU A 299 -24.74 -1.63 6.01
C LEU A 299 -23.95 -0.81 7.03
N ILE A 300 -24.40 0.42 7.35
CA ILE A 300 -23.77 1.27 8.38
C ILE A 300 -23.84 0.58 9.75
N ALA A 301 -24.99 0.01 10.13
CA ALA A 301 -25.18 -0.64 11.41
C ALA A 301 -24.26 -1.87 11.59
N GLU A 302 -24.15 -2.73 10.57
CA GLU A 302 -23.25 -3.89 10.63
C GLU A 302 -21.78 -3.46 10.63
N THR A 303 -21.43 -2.39 9.91
CA THR A 303 -20.08 -1.80 9.93
C THR A 303 -19.72 -1.30 11.34
N LYS A 304 -20.62 -0.58 12.02
CA LYS A 304 -20.42 -0.13 13.41
C LYS A 304 -20.22 -1.28 14.37
N LYS A 305 -21.01 -2.35 14.22
CA LYS A 305 -20.87 -3.56 15.03
C LYS A 305 -19.48 -4.17 14.87
N ARG A 306 -19.00 -4.33 13.64
CA ARG A 306 -17.64 -4.83 13.37
C ARG A 306 -16.55 -3.90 13.91
N LEU A 307 -16.70 -2.59 13.77
CA LEU A 307 -15.75 -1.63 14.35
C LEU A 307 -15.66 -1.70 15.88
N SER A 308 -16.75 -2.08 16.57
CA SER A 308 -16.72 -2.26 18.02
C SER A 308 -15.96 -3.52 18.48
N GLU A 309 -15.60 -4.39 17.54
CA GLU A 309 -14.90 -5.66 17.79
C GLU A 309 -13.38 -5.58 17.50
N ILE A 310 -12.89 -4.46 16.94
CA ILE A 310 -11.50 -4.22 16.50
C ILE A 310 -10.82 -3.16 17.36
#